data_AF-A0A644SKC5-F1
#
_entry.id   AF-A0A644SKC5-F1
#
_cell.length_a   1.000
_cell.length_b   1.000
_cell.length_c   1.000
_cell.angle_alpha   90.00
_cell.angle_beta   90.00
_cell.angle_gamma   90.00
#
_symmetry.space_group_name_H-M   'P 1'
#
loop_
_entity.id
_entity.type
_entity.pdbx_description
1 polymer ?
#
loop_
_entity_poly.entity_id
_entity_poly.type
_entity_poly.pdbx_seq_one_letter_code
_entity_poly.pdbx_strand_id
1 'polypeptide(L)'
;MEEVLDGESLKIKQEFTQERREIRLYSLDSPEVHFSRKLREDEAKSRIPASLLMQYGLMSLDFVLQVCPVGTRITVLTELDNR
;
A
#
# COMPACT_ATOMS: atom_id res chain seq x y z
N MET A 1 2.43 -6.51 -11.87
CA MET A 1 2.75 -5.82 -10.61
C MET A 1 4.27 -5.62 -10.58
N GLU A 2 4.77 -4.39 -10.40
CA GLU A 2 6.23 -4.09 -10.36
C GLU A 2 6.77 -3.94 -8.93
N GLU A 3 6.01 -3.35 -8.00
CA GLU A 3 6.44 -3.11 -6.61
C GLU A 3 5.23 -3.02 -5.67
N VAL A 4 5.32 -3.54 -4.43
CA VAL A 4 4.40 -3.20 -3.33
C VAL A 4 5.10 -2.12 -2.51
N LEU A 5 4.47 -0.96 -2.33
CA LEU A 5 5.05 0.14 -1.54
C LEU A 5 4.70 -0.01 -0.06
N ASP A 6 3.44 -0.35 0.22
CA ASP A 6 2.88 -0.59 1.55
C ASP A 6 1.63 -1.48 1.43
N GLY A 7 0.86 -1.64 2.51
CA GLY A 7 -0.33 -2.48 2.51
C GLY A 7 -1.49 -1.99 1.62
N GLU A 8 -1.41 -0.79 1.03
CA GLU A 8 -2.48 -0.19 0.23
C GLU A 8 -2.03 0.38 -1.12
N SER A 9 -0.72 0.53 -1.35
CA SER A 9 -0.14 1.22 -2.49
C SER A 9 0.74 0.29 -3.32
N LEU A 10 0.51 0.26 -4.64
CA LEU A 10 1.19 -0.61 -5.59
C LEU A 10 1.76 0.19 -6.75
N LYS A 11 2.97 -0.13 -7.22
CA LYS A 11 3.42 0.28 -8.56
C LYS A 11 3.15 -0.81 -9.56
N ILE A 12 2.48 -0.42 -10.64
CA ILE A 12 2.10 -1.31 -11.72
C ILE A 12 2.63 -0.77 -13.04
N LYS A 13 2.85 -1.70 -13.97
CA LYS A 13 3.11 -1.41 -15.36
C LYS A 13 1.98 -1.97 -16.20
N GLN A 14 1.35 -1.11 -16.98
CA GLN A 14 0.25 -1.47 -17.86
C GLN A 14 0.79 -2.35 -19.00
N GLU A 15 0.12 -3.46 -19.29
CA GLU A 15 0.65 -4.49 -20.19
C GLU A 15 0.82 -4.01 -21.64
N PHE A 16 -0.06 -3.14 -22.12
CA PHE A 16 -0.10 -2.70 -23.52
C PHE A 16 0.64 -1.38 -23.72
N THR A 17 0.35 -0.36 -22.91
CA THR A 17 0.95 0.98 -23.04
C THR A 17 2.34 1.05 -22.43
N GLN A 18 2.71 0.06 -21.60
CA GLN A 18 3.96 0.04 -20.83
C GLN A 18 4.08 1.21 -19.84
N GLU A 19 3.02 1.99 -19.65
CA GLU A 19 2.96 3.08 -18.68
C GLU A 19 3.04 2.55 -17.25
N ARG A 20 3.82 3.25 -16.42
CA ARG A 20 3.93 2.97 -15.00
C ARG A 20 3.01 3.89 -14.22
N ARG A 21 2.25 3.31 -13.29
CA ARG A 21 1.34 4.05 -12.42
C ARG A 21 1.46 3.53 -11.00
N GLU A 22 1.35 4.45 -10.06
CA GLU A 22 1.10 4.12 -8.65
C GLU A 22 -0.41 4.08 -8.45
N ILE A 23 -0.89 3.00 -7.85
CA ILE A 23 -2.31 2.79 -7.55
C ILE A 23 -2.45 2.66 -6.03
N ARG A 24 -3.42 3.39 -5.48
CA ARG A 24 -3.86 3.26 -4.08
C ARG A 24 -5.18 2.52 -4.02
N LEU A 25 -5.28 1.54 -3.12
CA LEU A 25 -6.50 0.79 -2.87
C LEU A 25 -7.43 1.67 -2.02
N TYR A 26 -8.53 2.12 -2.61
CA TYR A 26 -9.50 2.95 -1.91
C TYR A 26 -10.13 2.22 -0.72
N SER A 27 -10.49 3.01 0.30
CA SER A 27 -11.14 2.53 1.53
C SER A 27 -10.26 1.65 2.44
N LEU A 28 -8.97 1.50 2.11
CA LEU A 28 -7.96 0.96 3.02
C LEU A 28 -7.12 2.13 3.58
N ASP A 29 -6.68 1.98 4.84
CA ASP A 29 -5.68 2.84 5.49
C ASP A 29 -4.69 1.93 6.21
N SER A 30 -3.62 1.54 5.51
CA SER A 30 -2.56 0.72 6.08
C SER A 30 -1.66 1.57 6.98
N PRO A 31 -1.21 1.05 8.14
CA PRO A 31 -0.17 1.72 8.91
C PRO A 31 1.11 1.89 8.10
N GLU A 32 1.83 2.96 8.41
CA GLU A 32 3.09 3.30 7.73
C GLU A 32 4.18 2.27 8.03
N VAL A 33 4.94 1.89 6.99
CA VAL A 33 6.05 0.92 7.10
C VAL A 33 7.39 1.57 7.51
N HIS A 34 7.42 2.90 7.63
CA HIS A 34 8.58 3.68 8.07
C HIS A 34 8.16 4.70 9.12
N PHE A 35 9.10 5.14 9.96
CA PHE A 35 8.86 6.26 10.88
C PHE A 35 8.63 7.55 10.10
N SER A 36 7.37 7.97 10.02
CA SER A 36 6.94 9.20 9.36
C SER A 36 6.25 10.15 10.34
N ARG A 37 6.01 11.38 9.89
CA ARG A 37 5.20 12.33 10.66
C ARG A 37 3.77 11.81 10.86
N LYS A 38 3.18 11.17 9.84
CA LYS A 38 1.83 10.57 9.90
C LYS A 38 1.79 9.50 10.99
N LEU A 39 2.78 8.60 11.03
CA LEU A 39 2.85 7.55 12.06
C LEU A 39 2.85 8.10 13.49
N ARG A 40 3.55 9.23 13.73
CA ARG A 40 3.53 9.91 15.05
C ARG A 40 2.18 10.55 15.37
N GLU A 41 1.52 11.12 14.36
CA GLU A 41 0.17 11.66 14.52
C GLU A 41 -0.83 10.52 14.84
N ASP A 42 -0.67 9.36 14.21
CA ASP A 42 -1.51 8.19 14.45
C ASP A 42 -1.25 7.55 15.82
N GLU A 43 0.00 7.48 16.27
CA GLU A 43 0.37 7.11 17.65
C GLU A 43 -0.33 8.04 18.66
N ALA A 44 -0.28 9.36 18.44
CA ALA A 44 -0.91 10.33 19.33
C ALA A 44 -2.44 10.19 19.39
N LYS A 45 -3.09 9.91 18.24
CA LYS A 45 -4.55 9.72 18.16
C LYS A 45 -5.01 8.38 18.73
N SER A 46 -4.34 7.29 18.36
CA SER A 46 -4.72 5.92 18.72
C SER A 46 -4.26 5.51 20.12
N ARG A 47 -3.24 6.18 20.66
CA ARG A 47 -2.49 5.79 21.87
C ARG A 47 -1.83 4.41 21.74
N ILE A 48 -1.61 3.95 20.51
CA ILE A 48 -0.86 2.74 20.20
C ILE A 48 0.59 3.15 19.92
N PRO A 49 1.60 2.48 20.50
CA PRO A 49 2.99 2.79 20.22
C PRO A 49 3.30 2.74 18.72
N ALA A 50 4.04 3.74 18.21
CA ALA A 50 4.40 3.84 16.80
C ALA A 50 5.15 2.59 16.29
N SER A 51 5.93 1.94 17.16
CA SER A 51 6.61 0.68 16.83
C SER A 51 5.63 -0.46 16.54
N LEU A 52 4.52 -0.54 17.28
CA LEU A 52 3.49 -1.56 17.06
C LEU A 52 2.66 -1.25 15.82
N LEU A 53 2.32 0.04 15.58
CA LEU A 53 1.67 0.47 14.34
C LEU A 53 2.54 0.11 13.12
N MET A 54 3.84 0.38 13.17
CA MET A 54 4.78 0.03 12.11
C MET A 54 4.85 -1.50 11.91
N GLN A 55 4.82 -2.29 12.98
CA GLN A 55 4.76 -3.75 12.87
C GLN A 55 3.52 -4.21 12.12
N TYR A 56 2.35 -3.62 12.38
CA TYR A 56 1.14 -3.92 11.61
C TYR A 56 1.24 -3.47 10.15
N GLY A 57 1.89 -2.34 9.88
CA GLY A 57 2.19 -1.90 8.51
C GLY A 57 3.04 -2.92 7.74
N LEU A 58 4.11 -3.43 8.38
CA LEU A 58 4.98 -4.44 7.79
C LEU A 58 4.25 -5.78 7.57
N MET A 59 3.38 -6.18 8.50
CA MET A 59 2.54 -7.37 8.33
C MET A 59 1.55 -7.22 7.18
N SER A 60 0.98 -6.03 7.00
CA SER A 60 0.09 -5.71 5.88
C SER A 60 0.83 -5.79 4.54
N LEU A 61 2.03 -5.20 4.47
CA LEU A 61 2.93 -5.31 3.32
C LEU A 61 3.27 -6.78 2.99
N ASP A 62 3.64 -7.57 3.99
CA ASP A 62 3.96 -8.99 3.81
C ASP A 62 2.75 -9.78 3.29
N PHE A 63 1.56 -9.52 3.83
CA PHE A 63 0.32 -10.14 3.35
C PHE A 63 0.06 -9.84 1.87
N VAL A 64 0.22 -8.58 1.44
CA VAL A 64 0.03 -8.21 0.02
C VAL A 64 1.07 -8.91 -0.86
N LEU A 65 2.32 -9.01 -0.42
CA LEU A 65 3.38 -9.73 -1.13
C LEU A 65 3.10 -11.24 -1.24
N GLN A 66 2.48 -11.85 -0.23
CA GLN A 66 2.09 -13.26 -0.26
C GLN A 66 0.94 -13.51 -1.25
N VAL A 67 -0.06 -12.62 -1.28
CA VAL A 67 -1.22 -12.75 -2.18
C VAL A 67 -0.89 -12.36 -3.62
N CYS A 68 -0.07 -11.34 -3.80
CA CYS A 68 0.31 -10.77 -5.10
C CYS A 68 1.83 -10.51 -5.14
N PRO A 69 2.65 -11.57 -5.30
CA PRO A 69 4.09 -11.41 -5.45
C PRO A 69 4.47 -10.51 -6.62
N VAL A 70 5.66 -9.89 -6.55
CA VAL A 70 6.19 -9.07 -7.65
C VAL A 70 6.24 -9.88 -8.94
N GLY A 71 5.78 -9.28 -10.04
CA GLY A 71 5.66 -9.93 -11.34
C GLY A 71 4.29 -10.57 -11.60
N THR A 72 3.43 -10.68 -10.59
CA THR A 72 2.06 -11.21 -10.76
C THR A 72 1.26 -10.32 -11.74
N ARG A 73 0.58 -10.96 -12.69
CA ARG A 73 -0.40 -10.29 -13.57
C ARG A 73 -1.67 -10.06 -12.79
N ILE A 74 -2.11 -8.81 -12.74
CA ILE A 74 -3.31 -8.39 -12.01
C ILE A 74 -4.22 -7.57 -12.92
N THR A 75 -5.51 -7.62 -12.63
CA THR A 75 -6.50 -6.72 -13.21
C THR A 75 -6.83 -5.65 -12.17
N VAL A 76 -6.71 -4.38 -12.56
CA VAL A 76 -7.05 -3.24 -11.71
C VAL A 76 -8.36 -2.65 -12.17
N LEU A 77 -9.31 -2.53 -11.25
CA LEU A 77 -10.55 -1.80 -11.44
C LEU A 77 -10.40 -0.44 -10.76
N THR A 78 -10.45 0.63 -11.55
CA THR A 78 -10.41 2.00 -11.04
C THR A 78 -11.83 2.51 -10.85
N GLU A 79 -12.06 3.33 -9.82
CA GLU A 79 -13.35 4.00 -9.65
C GLU A 79 -13.66 4.91 -10.85
N LEU A 80 -14.95 5.05 -11.16
CA LEU A 80 -15.44 5.93 -12.22
C LEU A 80 -15.15 7.39 -11.85
N ASP A 81 -14.78 8.21 -12.83
CA ASP A 81 -14.48 9.65 -12.68
C ASP A 81 -13.29 10.03 -11.79
N ASN A 82 -12.41 9.09 -11.45
CA ASN A 82 -11.15 9.40 -10.79
C ASN A 82 -10.12 9.93 -11.81
N ARG A 83 -10.16 11.26 -12.07
CA ARG A 83 -9.22 11.97 -12.95
C ARG A 83 -7.98 12.48 -12.22
#